data_AF-A0A0B1SVX2-F1
#
_entry.id   AF-A0A0B1SVX2-F1
#
_cell.length_a   1.000
_cell.length_b   1.000
_cell.length_c   1.000
_cell.angle_alpha   90.00
_cell.angle_beta   90.00
_cell.angle_gamma   90.00
#
_symmetry.space_group_name_H-M   'P 1'
#
loop_
_entity.id
_entity.type
_entity.pdbx_description
1 polymer ?
#
loop_
_entity_poly.entity_id
_entity_poly.type
_entity_poly.pdbx_seq_one_letter_code
_entity_poly.pdbx_strand_id
1 'polypeptide(L)'
;MFKDDYRMEQPYMYHIGLSYDEEKKGYFWEQPYGKKLPIEGSDFRKWNKGFPNSEMGKCVIAAQASSSFDLGWQNVDCSEKSIRYMCQTESCDTENYCENVE
;
A
#
# COMPACT_ATOMS: atom_id res chain seq x y z
N MET A 1 12.94 9.82 1.48
CA MET A 1 12.91 9.40 0.07
C MET A 1 11.98 10.27 -0.79
N PHE A 2 10.77 10.66 -0.36
CA PHE A 2 9.88 11.53 -1.17
C PHE A 2 9.82 13.00 -0.76
N LYS A 3 10.06 13.32 0.51
CA LYS A 3 9.90 14.68 1.05
C LYS A 3 10.80 15.73 0.38
N ASP A 4 11.93 15.30 -0.17
CA ASP A 4 12.95 16.17 -0.78
C ASP A 4 13.05 15.99 -2.31
N ASP A 5 12.12 15.24 -2.93
CA ASP A 5 12.05 15.12 -4.39
C ASP A 5 11.18 16.25 -4.97
N TYR A 6 11.84 17.21 -5.64
CA TYR A 6 11.19 18.37 -6.27
C TYR A 6 10.14 18.01 -7.34
N ARG A 7 10.07 16.75 -7.79
CA ARG A 7 9.10 16.26 -8.78
C ARG A 7 7.81 15.73 -8.15
N MET A 8 7.68 15.85 -6.83
CA MET A 8 6.53 15.43 -6.04
C MET A 8 6.06 16.63 -5.21
N GLU A 9 4.91 17.20 -5.56
CA GLU A 9 4.29 18.26 -4.77
C GLU A 9 3.28 17.68 -3.78
N GLN A 10 3.10 18.39 -2.66
CA GLN A 10 2.11 18.03 -1.65
C GLN A 10 0.69 18.19 -2.22
N PRO A 11 -0.29 17.35 -1.83
CA PRO A 11 -0.18 16.25 -0.86
C PRO A 11 0.44 14.98 -1.46
N TYR A 12 1.35 14.35 -0.72
CA TYR A 12 1.98 13.10 -1.17
C TYR A 12 0.99 11.93 -1.08
N MET A 13 0.79 11.26 -2.22
CA MET A 13 -0.09 10.11 -2.34
C MET A 13 0.51 9.07 -3.28
N TYR A 14 0.50 7.80 -2.86
CA TYR A 14 0.90 6.68 -3.73
C TYR A 14 0.16 5.39 -3.38
N HIS A 15 -0.10 4.58 -4.39
CA HIS A 15 -0.59 3.22 -4.23
C HIS A 15 0.43 2.35 -3.52
N ILE A 16 -0.07 1.53 -2.61
CA ILE A 16 0.66 0.49 -1.89
C ILE A 16 0.02 -0.86 -2.17
N GLY A 17 0.72 -1.96 -1.91
CA GLY A 17 0.22 -3.31 -2.15
C GLY A 17 -0.91 -3.77 -1.21
N LEU A 18 -1.53 -2.89 -0.40
CA LEU A 18 -2.63 -3.26 0.49
C LEU A 18 -3.97 -3.11 -0.26
N SER A 19 -4.81 -4.14 -0.21
CA SER A 19 -6.15 -4.09 -0.79
C SER A 19 -7.15 -4.95 -0.01
N TYR A 20 -8.44 -4.64 -0.14
CA TYR A 20 -9.52 -5.44 0.41
C TYR A 20 -9.87 -6.58 -0.53
N ASP A 21 -9.84 -7.80 -0.01
CA ASP A 21 -10.26 -9.02 -0.70
C ASP A 21 -11.67 -9.40 -0.24
N GLU A 22 -12.64 -9.38 -1.17
CA GLU A 22 -14.04 -9.67 -0.86
C GLU A 22 -14.31 -11.15 -0.57
N GLU A 23 -13.56 -12.06 -1.20
CA GLU A 23 -13.74 -13.50 -1.01
C GLU A 23 -13.30 -13.89 0.41
N LYS A 24 -12.17 -13.35 0.84
CA LYS A 24 -11.60 -13.60 2.18
C LYS A 24 -12.11 -12.62 3.25
N LYS A 25 -12.86 -11.59 2.84
CA LYS A 25 -13.43 -10.54 3.71
C LYS A 25 -12.41 -9.84 4.60
N GLY A 26 -11.25 -9.46 4.05
CA GLY A 26 -10.15 -8.89 4.82
C GLY A 26 -9.20 -8.04 3.98
N TYR A 27 -8.26 -7.37 4.65
CA TYR A 27 -7.20 -6.62 3.99
C TYR A 27 -5.95 -7.48 3.85
N PHE A 28 -5.38 -7.48 2.64
CA PHE A 28 -4.22 -8.30 2.32
C PHE A 28 -3.14 -7.46 1.65
N TRP A 29 -1.89 -7.69 2.07
CA TRP A 29 -0.71 -7.25 1.35
C TRP A 29 -0.48 -8.17 0.16
N GLU A 30 -0.31 -7.55 -1.00
CA GLU A 30 0.20 -8.19 -2.19
C GLU A 30 1.60 -8.73 -1.91
N GLN A 31 1.82 -9.97 -2.31
CA GLN A 31 3.11 -10.63 -2.29
C GLN A 31 3.39 -11.17 -3.69
N PRO A 32 4.66 -11.40 -4.03
CA PRO A 32 5.01 -11.96 -5.33
C PRO A 32 4.31 -13.29 -5.62
N TYR A 33 4.17 -13.58 -6.92
CA TYR A 33 3.50 -14.79 -7.42
C TYR A 33 2.03 -14.91 -7.01
N GLY A 34 1.33 -13.79 -6.82
CA GLY A 34 -0.10 -13.76 -6.49
C GLY A 34 -0.41 -14.23 -5.06
N LYS A 35 0.62 -14.42 -4.23
CA LYS A 35 0.44 -14.67 -2.80
C LYS A 35 -0.18 -13.42 -2.15
N LYS A 36 -0.96 -13.63 -1.09
CA LYS A 36 -1.62 -12.57 -0.34
C LYS A 36 -1.38 -12.79 1.15
N LEU A 37 -0.83 -11.80 1.83
CA LEU A 37 -0.55 -11.85 3.26
C LEU A 37 -1.61 -11.06 4.04
N PRO A 38 -2.39 -11.68 4.95
CA PRO A 38 -3.39 -10.97 5.73
C PRO A 38 -2.75 -9.89 6.60
N ILE A 39 -3.41 -8.74 6.71
CA ILE A 39 -2.94 -7.64 7.54
C ILE A 39 -2.92 -8.05 9.03
N GLU A 40 -3.78 -8.98 9.43
CA GLU A 40 -3.91 -9.54 10.78
C GLU A 40 -2.65 -10.24 11.29
N GLY A 41 -1.67 -10.55 10.42
CA GLY A 41 -0.37 -11.09 10.84
C GLY A 41 0.52 -10.09 11.59
N SER A 42 0.12 -8.82 11.69
CA SER A 42 0.81 -7.76 12.44
C SER A 42 -0.20 -6.83 13.09
N ASP A 43 0.14 -6.22 14.24
CA ASP A 43 -0.66 -5.17 14.89
C ASP A 43 -0.49 -3.79 14.23
N PHE A 44 0.44 -3.65 13.28
CA PHE A 44 0.72 -2.36 12.67
C PHE A 44 -0.43 -1.91 11.76
N ARG A 45 -1.07 -0.80 12.14
CA ARG A 45 -2.13 -0.15 11.37
C ARG A 45 -1.84 1.34 11.29
N LYS A 46 -1.86 1.90 10.08
CA LYS A 46 -1.62 3.32 9.86
C LYS A 46 -2.77 4.01 9.13
N TRP A 47 -4.00 3.60 9.39
CA TRP A 47 -5.19 4.21 8.78
C TRP A 47 -5.31 5.68 9.15
N ASN A 48 -5.63 6.52 8.16
CA ASN A 48 -6.05 7.89 8.43
C ASN A 48 -7.42 7.90 9.13
N LYS A 49 -7.73 8.99 9.82
CA LYS A 49 -9.03 9.15 10.50
C LYS A 49 -10.18 8.96 9.51
N GLY A 50 -11.13 8.09 9.85
CA GLY A 50 -12.28 7.77 8.99
C GLY A 50 -12.05 6.62 8.01
N PHE A 51 -10.87 5.98 8.05
CA PHE A 51 -10.55 4.77 7.28
C PHE A 51 -10.29 3.58 8.21
N PRO A 52 -10.47 2.33 7.75
CA PRO A 52 -10.88 1.93 6.39
C PRO A 52 -12.33 2.32 6.04
N ASN A 53 -12.57 2.68 4.78
CA ASN A 53 -13.90 2.99 4.23
C ASN A 53 -14.12 2.23 2.92
N SER A 54 -14.96 1.19 2.95
CA SER A 54 -15.25 0.33 1.80
C SER A 54 -16.00 1.04 0.67
N GLU A 55 -16.73 2.12 0.96
CA GLU A 55 -17.48 2.89 -0.06
C GLU A 55 -16.53 3.62 -1.01
N MET A 56 -15.32 3.93 -0.56
CA MET A 56 -14.31 4.62 -1.38
C MET A 56 -13.53 3.70 -2.30
N GLY A 57 -13.68 2.38 -2.16
CA GLY A 57 -13.02 1.38 -3.00
C GLY A 57 -12.16 0.39 -2.22
N LYS A 58 -11.61 -0.59 -2.95
CA LYS A 58 -10.90 -1.74 -2.39
C LYS A 58 -9.40 -1.52 -2.28
N CYS A 59 -8.83 -0.68 -3.12
CA CYS A 59 -7.40 -0.43 -3.15
C CYS A 59 -7.01 0.58 -2.06
N VAL A 60 -5.77 0.51 -1.59
CA VAL A 60 -5.28 1.40 -0.54
C VAL A 60 -4.11 2.23 -1.06
N ILE A 61 -4.11 3.51 -0.70
CA ILE A 61 -2.99 4.43 -0.90
C ILE A 61 -2.41 4.83 0.45
N ALA A 62 -1.11 5.13 0.46
CA ALA A 62 -0.51 5.95 1.50
C ALA A 62 -0.69 7.42 1.11
N ALA A 63 -1.42 8.18 1.93
CA ALA A 63 -1.83 9.55 1.63
C ALA A 63 -1.55 10.49 2.81
N GLN A 64 -1.05 11.68 2.47
CA GLN A 64 -0.90 12.78 3.39
C GLN A 64 -2.27 13.43 3.65
N ALA A 65 -2.73 13.41 4.91
CA ALA A 65 -4.03 13.97 5.29
C ALA A 65 -3.96 15.34 5.98
N SER A 66 -2.76 15.85 6.25
CA SER A 66 -2.51 17.13 6.90
C SER A 66 -1.33 17.87 6.25
N SER A 67 -1.05 19.10 6.70
CA SER A 67 0.13 19.86 6.27
C SER A 67 1.45 19.27 6.78
N SER A 68 1.42 18.39 7.79
CA SER A 68 2.62 17.67 8.25
C SER A 68 2.91 16.50 7.33
N PHE A 69 4.19 16.16 7.14
CA PHE A 69 4.59 14.96 6.40
C PHE A 69 4.33 13.71 7.26
N ASP A 70 3.07 13.31 7.34
CA ASP A 70 2.63 12.05 7.91
C ASP A 70 1.65 11.38 6.95
N LEU A 71 2.02 10.18 6.50
CA LEU A 71 1.25 9.40 5.53
C LEU A 71 0.45 8.35 6.27
N GLY A 72 -0.86 8.34 6.07
CA GLY A 72 -1.73 7.27 6.54
C GLY A 72 -2.44 6.57 5.38
N TRP A 73 -3.07 5.45 5.67
CA TRP A 73 -3.75 4.62 4.69
C TRP A 73 -5.16 5.13 4.42
N GLN A 74 -5.56 5.12 3.15
CA GLN A 74 -6.90 5.49 2.70
C GLN A 74 -7.36 4.56 1.58
N ASN A 75 -8.63 4.18 1.61
CA ASN A 75 -9.26 3.45 0.51
C ASN A 75 -9.48 4.38 -0.69
N VAL A 76 -9.26 3.81 -1.87
CA VAL A 76 -9.57 4.43 -3.17
C VAL A 76 -10.08 3.38 -4.13
N ASP A 77 -10.82 3.84 -5.14
CA ASP A 77 -11.14 3.02 -6.28
C ASP A 77 -9.85 2.61 -7.00
N CYS A 78 -9.80 1.34 -7.40
CA CYS A 78 -8.61 0.74 -8.00
C CYS A 78 -8.32 1.25 -9.42
N SER A 79 -9.30 1.85 -10.10
CA SER A 79 -9.25 2.20 -11.52
C SER A 79 -9.47 3.68 -11.80
N GLU A 80 -10.20 4.39 -10.94
CA GLU A 80 -10.58 5.79 -11.21
C GLU A 80 -9.46 6.80 -10.94
N LYS A 81 -8.51 6.49 -10.05
CA LYS A 81 -7.47 7.43 -9.65
C LYS A 81 -6.10 7.05 -10.22
N SER A 82 -5.62 7.85 -11.18
CA SER A 82 -4.24 7.77 -11.64
C SER A 82 -3.29 8.36 -10.59
N ILE A 83 -2.87 7.53 -9.64
CA ILE A 83 -1.90 7.88 -8.60
C ILE A 83 -0.62 7.05 -8.84
N ARG A 84 0.54 7.61 -8.52
CA ARG A 84 1.82 6.87 -8.60
C ARG A 84 1.80 5.68 -7.64
N TYR A 85 2.62 4.67 -7.87
CA TYR A 85 2.69 3.47 -7.03
C TYR A 85 4.11 3.21 -6.55
N MET A 86 4.24 2.46 -5.46
CA MET A 86 5.52 1.98 -4.96
C MET A 86 5.57 0.46 -4.99
N CYS A 87 6.51 -0.09 -5.76
CA CYS A 87 6.76 -1.52 -5.81
C CYS A 87 7.81 -1.93 -4.78
N GLN A 88 7.66 -3.14 -4.26
CA GLN A 88 8.67 -3.85 -3.48
C GLN A 88 9.02 -5.14 -4.21
N THR A 89 10.29 -5.52 -4.17
CA THR A 89 10.77 -6.84 -4.61
C THR A 89 11.03 -7.73 -3.39
N GLU A 90 11.01 -9.05 -3.56
CA GLU A 90 11.43 -9.95 -2.49
C GLU A 90 12.85 -9.60 -2.05
N SER A 91 13.06 -9.61 -0.74
CA SER A 91 14.39 -9.46 -0.16
C SER A 91 15.09 -10.81 -0.20
N CYS A 92 16.21 -10.87 -0.92
CA CYS A 92 17.18 -11.95 -0.80
C CYS A 92 18.54 -11.39 -0.47
N ASP A 93 19.37 -12.24 0.11
CA ASP A 93 20.74 -11.94 0.48
C ASP A 93 21.66 -13.13 0.12
N THR A 94 22.93 -13.06 0.50
CA THR A 94 23.93 -14.09 0.18
C THR A 94 23.71 -15.41 0.91
N GLU A 95 22.92 -15.42 1.98
CA GLU A 95 22.54 -16.59 2.77
C GLU A 95 21.15 -17.14 2.36
N ASN A 96 20.25 -16.27 1.88
CA ASN A 96 18.89 -16.58 1.46
C ASN A 96 18.63 -16.05 0.04
N TYR A 97 18.93 -16.88 -0.97
CA TYR A 97 18.69 -16.53 -2.38
C TYR A 97 17.20 -16.44 -2.71
N CYS A 98 16.82 -15.50 -3.58
CA CYS A 98 15.47 -15.43 -4.13
C CYS A 98 15.19 -16.68 -4.98
N GLU A 99 13.93 -17.12 -5.02
CA GLU A 99 13.51 -18.17 -5.95
C GLU A 99 13.79 -17.69 -7.39
N ASN A 100 14.38 -18.56 -8.23
CA ASN A 100 14.58 -18.24 -9.64
C ASN A 100 13.21 -18.25 -10.33
N VAL A 101 12.83 -17.11 -10.89
CA VAL A 101 11.62 -17.00 -11.71
C VAL A 101 12.00 -17.38 -13.14
N GLU A 102 11.63 -18.60 -13.55
CA GLU A 102 11.65 -19.01 -14.97
C GLU A 102 10.45 -18.42 -15.74
#